data_AF-A0A9N9FU65-F1
#
_entry.id   AF-A0A9N9FU65-F1
#
_cell.length_a   1.000
_cell.length_b   1.000
_cell.length_c   1.000
_cell.angle_alpha   90.00
_cell.angle_beta   90.00
_cell.angle_gamma   90.00
#
_symmetry.space_group_name_H-M   'P 1'
#
loop_
_entity.id
_entity.type
_entity.pdbx_description
1 polymer ?
#
loop_
_entity_poly.entity_id
_entity_poly.type
_entity_poly.pdbx_seq_one_letter_code
_entity_poly.pdbx_strand_id
1 'polypeptide(L)'
;MPLSIKIFTEPGPHSKKYKSSSSKTVVNTASNITLNTTSYTFTGTTPIKNYDRTLGFEHIYVVHLEHRRDRLFKMMAIEKELDVDFEYFMAVNLNDSETLNKYGFHHDNPNHKACYVSHYRILDSIVRNGYKSSLILEDDVDLEVFLFELIKDVFRLLPTDWEMIYLGHCNSGEDRGDFMGEALDFKVYKSSSPACTHGYAVSLSGAKKLLRELIDGSLPYDLQIRGPIRSGNIKSYTLIPSAIIQWIYGNPSDISPGGDSWTYPLKQSIMQSLGFKAE
;
A
#
# COMPACT_ATOMS: atom_id res chain seq x y z
N MET A 1 26.66 -15.62 22.39
CA MET A 1 26.95 -16.15 21.04
C MET A 1 26.24 -15.23 20.04
N PRO A 2 26.92 -14.66 19.03
CA PRO A 2 26.23 -13.81 18.06
C PRO A 2 25.34 -14.68 17.18
N LEU A 3 24.04 -14.37 17.10
CA LEU A 3 23.13 -14.98 16.14
C LEU A 3 23.53 -14.51 14.73
N SER A 4 23.99 -15.45 13.91
CA SER A 4 24.24 -15.23 12.49
C SER A 4 22.90 -14.96 11.79
N ILE A 5 22.70 -13.71 11.35
CA ILE A 5 21.56 -13.33 10.51
C ILE A 5 21.69 -14.09 9.17
N LYS A 6 20.84 -15.10 8.93
CA LYS A 6 20.71 -15.69 7.59
C LYS A 6 19.92 -14.71 6.73
N ILE A 7 20.63 -13.80 6.07
CA ILE A 7 20.09 -13.03 4.96
C ILE A 7 19.98 -14.01 3.78
N PHE A 8 18.76 -14.40 3.42
CA PHE A 8 18.53 -15.20 2.21
C PHE A 8 18.76 -14.30 0.99
N THR A 9 19.96 -14.38 0.40
CA THR A 9 20.29 -13.65 -0.82
C THR A 9 19.74 -14.41 -2.02
N GLU A 10 18.51 -14.09 -2.44
CA GLU A 10 18.04 -14.41 -3.79
C GLU A 10 18.25 -13.20 -4.73
N PRO A 11 18.48 -13.42 -6.04
CA PRO A 11 18.35 -12.34 -7.00
C PRO A 11 16.94 -11.72 -6.86
N GLY A 12 16.90 -10.40 -6.68
CA GLY A 12 15.64 -9.69 -6.44
C GLY A 12 14.59 -10.00 -7.51
N PRO A 13 13.29 -10.03 -7.16
CA PRO A 13 12.25 -10.23 -8.16
C PRO A 13 12.41 -9.16 -9.25
N HIS A 14 12.42 -9.61 -10.51
CA HIS A 14 12.49 -8.70 -11.64
C HIS A 14 11.29 -7.75 -11.60
N SER A 15 11.54 -6.49 -11.24
CA SER A 15 10.57 -5.40 -11.33
C SER A 15 10.10 -5.28 -12.79
N LYS A 16 8.88 -5.71 -13.10
CA LYS A 16 8.27 -5.44 -14.40
C LYS A 16 7.72 -4.02 -14.38
N LYS A 17 8.45 -3.05 -14.95
CA LYS A 17 7.84 -1.77 -15.34
C LYS A 17 6.93 -2.02 -16.53
N TYR A 18 5.61 -2.02 -16.31
CA TYR A 18 4.63 -2.10 -17.39
C TYR A 18 4.67 -0.80 -18.19
N LYS A 19 5.33 -0.81 -19.36
CA LYS A 19 5.33 0.34 -20.27
C LYS A 19 3.96 0.47 -20.92
N SER A 20 3.32 1.63 -20.80
CA SER A 20 2.23 2.01 -21.71
C SER A 20 2.80 2.19 -23.12
N SER A 21 2.23 1.48 -24.10
CA SER A 21 2.66 1.58 -25.50
C SER A 21 2.03 2.79 -26.17
N SER A 22 2.83 3.72 -26.69
CA SER A 22 2.38 4.78 -27.59
C SER A 22 2.86 4.55 -29.03
N SER A 23 1.97 4.93 -29.96
CA SER A 23 2.18 5.36 -31.35
C SER A 23 1.70 4.42 -32.46
N LYS A 24 0.61 4.83 -33.13
CA LYS A 24 0.53 4.82 -34.60
C LYS A 24 -0.12 6.11 -35.10
N THR A 25 0.65 6.80 -35.93
CA THR A 25 0.26 7.90 -36.81
C THR A 25 -0.68 7.39 -37.90
N VAL A 26 -1.86 7.99 -38.07
CA VAL A 26 -2.62 7.93 -39.32
C VAL A 26 -3.25 9.30 -39.62
N VAL A 27 -2.69 9.93 -40.64
CA VAL A 27 -3.27 10.72 -41.74
C VAL A 27 -4.56 11.50 -41.50
N ASN A 28 -4.43 12.81 -41.73
CA ASN A 28 -5.44 13.85 -41.76
C ASN A 28 -6.34 13.71 -43.01
N THR A 29 -7.65 13.55 -42.83
CA THR A 29 -8.65 13.88 -43.86
C THR A 29 -9.80 14.63 -43.21
N ALA A 30 -9.95 15.90 -43.60
CA ALA A 30 -10.96 16.81 -43.10
C ALA A 30 -12.38 16.35 -43.48
N SER A 31 -13.29 16.40 -42.52
CA SER A 31 -14.74 16.36 -42.74
C SER A 31 -15.36 17.31 -41.73
N ASN A 32 -15.97 18.38 -42.24
CA ASN A 32 -16.54 19.47 -41.45
C ASN A 32 -17.69 18.98 -40.56
N ILE A 33 -17.50 19.04 -39.24
CA ILE A 33 -18.59 19.04 -38.27
C ILE A 33 -18.47 20.33 -37.48
N THR A 34 -19.39 21.25 -37.75
CA THR A 34 -19.53 22.52 -37.04
C THR A 34 -20.08 22.25 -35.64
N LEU A 35 -19.23 22.32 -34.62
CA LEU A 35 -19.65 22.35 -33.22
C LEU A 35 -19.59 23.79 -32.72
N ASN A 36 -20.74 24.28 -32.24
CA ASN A 36 -20.92 25.62 -31.69
C ASN A 36 -19.92 25.89 -30.57
N THR A 37 -19.02 26.83 -30.82
CA THR A 37 -18.05 27.35 -29.86
C THR A 37 -18.74 28.27 -28.84
N THR A 38 -18.90 27.80 -27.60
CA THR A 38 -18.96 28.70 -26.45
C THR A 38 -17.52 28.89 -25.95
N SER A 39 -16.98 30.07 -26.19
CA SER A 39 -15.63 30.47 -25.82
C SER A 39 -15.48 30.59 -24.31
N TYR A 40 -14.86 29.58 -23.68
CA TYR A 40 -14.23 29.77 -22.38
C TYR A 40 -12.77 30.16 -22.59
N THR A 41 -12.43 31.42 -22.30
CA THR A 41 -11.05 31.89 -22.26
C THR A 41 -10.35 31.32 -21.03
N PHE A 42 -9.56 30.27 -21.23
CA PHE A 42 -8.59 29.80 -20.24
C PHE A 42 -7.37 30.72 -20.25
N THR A 43 -7.42 31.78 -19.47
CA THR A 43 -6.24 32.59 -19.14
C THR A 43 -5.65 32.08 -17.84
N GLY A 44 -4.67 31.19 -17.94
CA GLY A 44 -3.93 30.69 -16.79
C GLY A 44 -2.69 29.93 -17.23
N THR A 45 -1.59 30.64 -17.50
CA THR A 45 -0.25 30.04 -17.45
C THR A 45 0.10 29.80 -15.99
N THR A 46 -0.35 28.68 -15.44
CA THR A 46 0.16 28.18 -14.16
C THR A 46 1.35 27.28 -14.43
N PRO A 47 2.50 27.44 -13.76
CA PRO A 47 3.64 26.54 -13.90
C PRO A 47 3.20 25.11 -13.56
N ILE A 48 3.63 24.13 -14.36
CA ILE A 48 3.44 22.71 -14.11
C ILE A 48 3.94 22.42 -12.68
N LYS A 49 3.03 22.12 -11.76
CA LYS A 49 3.39 21.64 -10.42
C LYS A 49 4.07 20.30 -10.60
N ASN A 50 5.38 20.23 -10.30
CA ASN A 50 6.06 18.96 -10.06
C ASN A 50 5.43 18.36 -8.79
N TYR A 51 4.35 17.59 -8.96
CA TYR A 51 3.83 16.78 -7.88
C TYR A 51 4.82 15.66 -7.61
N ASP A 52 5.02 15.40 -6.32
CA ASP A 52 5.78 14.26 -5.87
C ASP A 52 5.03 12.98 -6.28
N ARG A 53 5.59 12.24 -7.25
CA ARG A 53 5.00 11.01 -7.80
C ARG A 53 5.02 9.85 -6.81
N THR A 54 5.56 10.04 -5.61
CA THR A 54 5.60 9.02 -4.55
C THR A 54 4.86 9.46 -3.29
N LEU A 55 3.96 10.44 -3.39
CA LEU A 55 3.08 10.89 -2.30
C LEU A 55 3.83 11.36 -1.03
N GLY A 56 5.09 11.78 -1.13
CA GLY A 56 5.93 12.12 0.03
C GLY A 56 6.80 10.97 0.55
N PHE A 57 6.67 9.75 -0.01
CA PHE A 57 7.51 8.61 0.33
C PHE A 57 8.74 8.54 -0.59
N GLU A 58 9.77 7.77 -0.23
CA GLU A 58 10.86 7.47 -1.18
C GLU A 58 10.46 6.37 -2.16
N HIS A 59 9.47 5.52 -1.81
CA HIS A 59 9.01 4.44 -2.68
C HIS A 59 7.58 3.98 -2.36
N ILE A 60 6.86 3.47 -3.36
CA ILE A 60 5.53 2.87 -3.19
C ILE A 60 5.52 1.47 -3.79
N TYR A 61 5.19 0.46 -2.98
CA TYR A 61 5.01 -0.93 -3.39
C TYR A 61 3.52 -1.28 -3.45
N VAL A 62 3.14 -2.06 -4.47
CA VAL A 62 1.85 -2.74 -4.58
C VAL A 62 2.09 -4.25 -4.62
N VAL A 63 1.62 -4.97 -3.61
CA VAL A 63 1.68 -6.43 -3.52
C VAL A 63 0.68 -7.02 -4.50
N HIS A 64 1.16 -7.75 -5.50
CA HIS A 64 0.32 -8.19 -6.61
C HIS A 64 0.56 -9.65 -7.03
N LEU A 65 -0.52 -10.38 -7.33
CA LEU A 65 -0.48 -11.74 -7.88
C LEU A 65 -0.62 -11.74 -9.41
N GLU A 66 0.27 -12.43 -10.12
CA GLU A 66 0.40 -12.31 -11.59
C GLU A 66 -0.90 -12.63 -12.35
N HIS A 67 -1.72 -13.54 -11.81
CA HIS A 67 -2.97 -13.96 -12.43
C HIS A 67 -4.14 -13.01 -12.14
N ARG A 68 -4.05 -12.12 -11.14
CA ARG A 68 -5.09 -11.15 -10.76
C ARG A 68 -5.05 -9.89 -11.63
N ARG A 69 -5.06 -10.07 -12.95
CA ARG A 69 -5.00 -8.96 -13.92
C ARG A 69 -6.17 -7.98 -13.75
N ASP A 70 -7.32 -8.46 -13.28
CA ASP A 70 -8.47 -7.64 -12.93
C ASP A 70 -8.12 -6.57 -11.88
N ARG A 71 -7.33 -6.93 -10.86
CA ARG A 71 -6.84 -6.03 -9.82
C ARG A 71 -5.73 -5.13 -10.33
N LEU A 72 -4.81 -5.70 -11.12
CA LEU A 72 -3.73 -4.93 -11.75
C LEU A 72 -4.28 -3.75 -12.56
N PHE A 73 -5.30 -3.98 -13.39
CA PHE A 73 -5.90 -2.92 -14.20
C PHE A 73 -6.55 -1.82 -13.35
N LYS A 74 -7.16 -2.17 -12.22
CA LYS A 74 -7.72 -1.20 -11.27
C LYS A 74 -6.62 -0.37 -10.60
N MET A 75 -5.57 -1.03 -10.11
CA MET A 75 -4.42 -0.34 -9.53
C MET A 75 -3.69 0.55 -10.53
N MET A 76 -3.60 0.16 -11.81
CA MET A 76 -3.05 1.02 -12.87
C MET A 76 -3.94 2.23 -13.16
N ALA A 77 -5.26 2.09 -13.04
CA ALA A 77 -6.18 3.22 -13.16
C ALA A 77 -6.01 4.20 -11.99
N ILE A 78 -5.86 3.69 -10.77
CA ILE A 78 -5.52 4.49 -9.57
C ILE A 78 -4.17 5.21 -9.76
N GLU A 79 -3.13 4.48 -10.19
CA GLU A 79 -1.78 5.02 -10.44
C GLU A 79 -1.85 6.23 -11.39
N LYS A 80 -2.60 6.09 -12.48
CA LYS A 80 -2.81 7.15 -13.47
C LYS A 80 -3.62 8.33 -12.93
N GLU A 81 -4.69 8.06 -12.17
CA GLU A 81 -5.55 9.11 -11.62
C GLU A 81 -4.82 9.97 -10.59
N LEU A 82 -3.97 9.35 -9.76
CA LEU A 82 -3.15 10.06 -8.77
C LEU A 82 -1.86 10.64 -9.33
N ASP A 83 -1.49 10.29 -10.57
CA ASP A 83 -0.20 10.62 -11.19
C ASP A 83 1.02 10.19 -10.33
N VAL A 84 0.95 8.98 -9.78
CA VAL A 84 1.98 8.37 -8.92
C VAL A 84 2.75 7.28 -9.64
N ASP A 85 3.88 6.85 -9.06
CA ASP A 85 4.70 5.75 -9.56
C ASP A 85 4.61 4.56 -8.58
N PHE A 86 3.92 3.50 -9.00
CA PHE A 86 3.85 2.25 -8.23
C PHE A 86 4.88 1.23 -8.70
N GLU A 87 5.52 0.55 -7.75
CA GLU A 87 6.19 -0.72 -8.02
C GLU A 87 5.26 -1.89 -7.71
N TYR A 88 4.80 -2.57 -8.76
CA TYR A 88 4.08 -3.84 -8.63
C TYR A 88 5.05 -4.95 -8.23
N PHE A 89 5.08 -5.25 -6.94
CA PHE A 89 5.92 -6.28 -6.34
C PHE A 89 5.20 -7.62 -6.38
N MET A 90 5.83 -8.61 -7.00
CA MET A 90 5.25 -9.93 -7.15
C MET A 90 5.09 -10.64 -5.80
N ALA A 91 3.84 -10.90 -5.44
CA ALA A 91 3.48 -11.70 -4.29
C ALA A 91 3.91 -13.17 -4.49
N VAL A 92 4.25 -13.84 -3.40
CA VAL A 92 4.50 -15.28 -3.40
C VAL A 92 3.17 -16.01 -3.48
N ASN A 93 3.06 -16.93 -4.44
CA ASN A 93 1.86 -17.75 -4.61
C ASN A 93 1.77 -18.80 -3.49
N LEU A 94 0.56 -19.09 -3.00
CA LEU A 94 0.33 -20.13 -1.98
C LEU A 94 0.81 -21.54 -2.40
N ASN A 95 0.93 -21.79 -3.71
CA ASN A 95 1.42 -23.06 -4.26
C ASN A 95 2.95 -23.10 -4.44
N ASP A 96 3.67 -21.98 -4.26
CA ASP A 96 5.14 -21.93 -4.36
C ASP A 96 5.80 -22.47 -3.09
N SER A 97 5.66 -23.78 -2.87
CA SER A 97 6.18 -24.46 -1.68
C SER A 97 7.70 -24.32 -1.55
N GLU A 98 8.43 -24.21 -2.66
CA GLU A 98 9.89 -24.04 -2.64
C GLU A 98 10.27 -22.72 -1.98
N THR A 99 9.68 -21.60 -2.42
CA THR A 99 9.91 -20.30 -1.81
C THR A 99 9.40 -20.26 -0.37
N LEU A 100 8.19 -20.76 -0.12
CA LEU A 100 7.59 -20.73 1.20
C LEU A 100 8.42 -21.51 2.23
N ASN A 101 8.98 -22.67 1.86
CA ASN A 101 9.77 -23.51 2.77
C ASN A 101 11.15 -22.94 3.13
N LYS A 102 11.64 -21.91 2.40
CA LYS A 102 12.87 -21.19 2.77
C LYS A 102 12.70 -20.35 4.04
N TYR A 103 11.47 -19.98 4.37
CA TYR A 103 11.15 -19.17 5.55
C TYR A 103 10.72 -20.09 6.70
N GLY A 104 11.28 -19.85 7.89
CA GLY A 104 11.01 -20.60 9.13
C GLY A 104 9.62 -20.38 9.73
N PHE A 105 8.63 -20.05 8.90
CA PHE A 105 7.27 -19.75 9.33
C PHE A 105 6.54 -21.04 9.69
N HIS A 106 6.17 -21.20 10.96
CA HIS A 106 5.62 -22.42 11.56
C HIS A 106 4.08 -22.43 11.60
N HIS A 107 3.43 -21.81 10.62
CA HIS A 107 1.97 -21.77 10.53
C HIS A 107 1.47 -22.65 9.38
N ASP A 108 0.53 -23.54 9.66
CA ASP A 108 0.10 -24.59 8.72
C ASP A 108 -0.80 -24.09 7.58
N ASN A 109 -1.38 -22.89 7.71
CA ASN A 109 -2.17 -22.29 6.64
C ASN A 109 -1.27 -21.67 5.53
N PRO A 110 -1.26 -22.24 4.30
CA PRO A 110 -0.41 -21.76 3.20
C PRO A 110 -0.77 -20.34 2.75
N ASN A 111 -2.03 -19.92 2.91
CA ASN A 111 -2.47 -18.57 2.59
C ASN A 111 -1.77 -17.53 3.48
N HIS A 112 -1.79 -17.76 4.79
CA HIS A 112 -1.11 -16.86 5.73
C HIS A 112 0.39 -16.82 5.46
N LYS A 113 0.99 -17.97 5.13
CA LYS A 113 2.41 -18.07 4.79
C LYS A 113 2.76 -17.27 3.54
N ALA A 114 1.93 -17.34 2.49
CA ALA A 114 2.12 -16.60 1.25
C ALA A 114 2.05 -15.07 1.45
N CYS A 115 1.04 -14.58 2.18
CA CYS A 115 0.94 -13.17 2.57
C CYS A 115 2.18 -12.74 3.38
N TYR A 116 2.54 -13.52 4.39
CA TYR A 116 3.67 -13.23 5.27
C TYR A 116 4.98 -13.09 4.51
N VAL A 117 5.30 -14.08 3.67
CA VAL A 117 6.55 -14.06 2.90
C VAL A 117 6.54 -12.92 1.88
N SER A 118 5.39 -12.59 1.28
CA SER A 118 5.28 -11.46 0.34
C SER A 118 5.65 -10.13 1.00
N HIS A 119 5.07 -9.81 2.16
CA HIS A 119 5.44 -8.59 2.89
C HIS A 119 6.87 -8.65 3.43
N TYR A 120 7.33 -9.78 3.95
CA TYR A 120 8.71 -9.94 4.41
C TYR A 120 9.71 -9.61 3.30
N ARG A 121 9.48 -10.08 2.06
CA ARG A 121 10.35 -9.78 0.91
C ARG A 121 10.35 -8.30 0.52
N ILE A 122 9.24 -7.59 0.72
CA ILE A 122 9.17 -6.14 0.52
C ILE A 122 9.97 -5.41 1.60
N LEU A 123 9.82 -5.79 2.87
CA LEU A 123 10.63 -5.23 3.96
C LEU A 123 12.13 -5.44 3.71
N ASP A 124 12.53 -6.63 3.25
CA ASP A 124 13.90 -6.92 2.84
C ASP A 124 14.36 -6.04 1.65
N SER A 125 13.49 -5.84 0.65
CA SER A 125 13.75 -4.92 -0.47
C SER A 125 13.98 -3.48 0.00
N ILE A 126 13.15 -2.98 0.92
CA ILE A 126 13.30 -1.64 1.52
C ILE A 126 14.66 -1.50 2.19
N VAL A 127 15.06 -2.50 2.98
CA VAL A 127 16.36 -2.49 3.68
C VAL A 127 17.54 -2.55 2.70
N ARG A 128 17.47 -3.40 1.67
CA ARG A 128 18.52 -3.53 0.66
C ARG A 128 18.72 -2.26 -0.17
N ASN A 129 17.62 -1.60 -0.55
CA ASN A 129 17.66 -0.36 -1.33
C ASN A 129 17.90 0.89 -0.45
N GLY A 130 17.70 0.78 0.86
CA GLY A 130 17.92 1.89 1.80
C GLY A 130 16.83 2.96 1.75
N TYR A 131 15.62 2.63 1.28
CA TYR A 131 14.50 3.57 1.23
C TYR A 131 14.10 4.00 2.64
N LYS A 132 14.14 5.30 2.92
CA LYS A 132 13.87 5.88 4.24
C LYS A 132 12.42 5.79 4.65
N SER A 133 11.52 5.85 3.68
CA SER A 133 10.08 5.71 3.88
C SER A 133 9.48 5.00 2.66
N SER A 134 8.60 4.03 2.92
CA SER A 134 7.91 3.32 1.84
C SER A 134 6.46 3.07 2.21
N LEU A 135 5.57 3.30 1.25
CA LEU A 135 4.18 2.89 1.31
C LEU A 135 4.04 1.50 0.71
N ILE A 136 3.28 0.63 1.37
CA ILE A 136 3.00 -0.74 0.94
C ILE A 136 1.48 -0.89 0.86
N LEU A 137 0.99 -1.25 -0.33
CA LEU A 137 -0.42 -1.46 -0.65
C LEU A 137 -0.65 -2.91 -1.10
N GLU A 138 -1.79 -3.50 -0.76
CA GLU A 138 -2.28 -4.69 -1.46
C GLU A 138 -2.98 -4.31 -2.78
N ASP A 139 -3.14 -5.24 -3.72
CA ASP A 139 -3.72 -4.96 -5.05
C ASP A 139 -5.25 -4.86 -5.07
N ASP A 140 -5.90 -5.05 -3.92
CA ASP A 140 -7.35 -4.92 -3.74
C ASP A 140 -7.74 -3.73 -2.89
N VAL A 141 -7.03 -2.61 -3.02
CA VAL A 141 -7.36 -1.37 -2.31
C VAL A 141 -8.07 -0.33 -3.16
N ASP A 142 -8.80 0.53 -2.48
CA ASP A 142 -9.24 1.85 -2.94
C ASP A 142 -8.73 2.91 -1.95
N LEU A 143 -8.61 4.15 -2.42
CA LEU A 143 -7.92 5.24 -1.72
C LEU A 143 -8.76 6.51 -1.72
N GLU A 144 -8.55 7.38 -0.74
CA GLU A 144 -9.03 8.76 -0.81
C GLU A 144 -8.36 9.53 -1.97
N VAL A 145 -9.14 10.28 -2.75
CA VAL A 145 -8.61 11.13 -3.84
C VAL A 145 -7.58 12.15 -3.32
N PHE A 146 -7.74 12.63 -2.08
CA PHE A 146 -6.87 13.64 -1.46
C PHE A 146 -5.73 13.03 -0.61
N LEU A 147 -5.39 11.76 -0.83
CA LEU A 147 -4.41 11.02 -0.04
C LEU A 147 -3.06 11.74 0.10
N PHE A 148 -2.61 12.47 -0.93
CA PHE A 148 -1.36 13.24 -0.87
C PHE A 148 -1.34 14.31 0.23
N GLU A 149 -2.35 15.18 0.25
CA GLU A 149 -2.41 16.25 1.26
C GLU A 149 -2.62 15.67 2.66
N LEU A 150 -3.35 14.56 2.75
CA LEU A 150 -3.52 13.83 4.01
C LEU A 150 -2.19 13.28 4.54
N ILE A 151 -1.40 12.58 3.72
CA ILE A 151 -0.09 12.04 4.14
C ILE A 151 0.83 13.15 4.62
N LYS A 152 0.85 14.28 3.91
CA LYS A 152 1.67 15.44 4.25
C LYS A 152 1.32 16.02 5.63
N ASP A 153 0.04 16.11 5.97
CA ASP A 153 -0.39 16.54 7.29
C ASP A 153 -0.10 15.48 8.36
N VAL A 154 -0.31 14.20 8.06
CA VAL A 154 0.04 13.08 8.94
C VAL A 154 1.53 13.10 9.30
N PHE A 155 2.42 13.30 8.32
CA PHE A 155 3.86 13.37 8.55
C PHE A 155 4.31 14.53 9.44
N ARG A 156 3.53 15.60 9.58
CA ARG A 156 3.81 16.68 10.54
C ARG A 156 3.49 16.28 11.98
N LEU A 157 2.59 15.33 12.17
CA LEU A 157 2.18 14.82 13.48
C LEU A 157 3.09 13.68 13.97
N LEU A 158 3.69 12.94 13.04
CA LEU A 158 4.57 11.82 13.38
C LEU A 158 5.89 12.30 13.99
N PRO A 159 6.37 11.67 15.07
CA PRO A 159 7.73 11.89 15.56
C PRO A 159 8.76 11.54 14.50
N THR A 160 9.92 12.20 14.53
CA THR A 160 11.00 11.98 13.56
C THR A 160 11.53 10.54 13.52
N ASP A 161 11.27 9.76 14.57
CA ASP A 161 11.68 8.37 14.74
C ASP A 161 10.50 7.39 14.64
N TRP A 162 9.45 7.76 13.89
CA TRP A 162 8.36 6.85 13.55
C TRP A 162 8.86 5.63 12.78
N GLU A 163 8.19 4.50 12.97
CA GLU A 163 8.61 3.22 12.40
C GLU A 163 7.56 2.60 11.50
N MET A 164 6.29 2.76 11.85
CA MET A 164 5.17 2.26 11.08
C MET A 164 3.97 3.18 11.22
N ILE A 165 3.17 3.31 10.16
CA ILE A 165 1.84 3.89 10.24
C ILE A 165 0.86 3.11 9.37
N TYR A 166 -0.29 2.77 9.95
CA TYR A 166 -1.42 2.19 9.23
C TYR A 166 -2.26 3.30 8.61
N LEU A 167 -2.39 3.29 7.27
CA LEU A 167 -3.25 4.20 6.50
C LEU A 167 -4.53 3.49 6.01
N GLY A 168 -4.46 2.15 5.94
CA GLY A 168 -5.52 1.22 5.69
C GLY A 168 -5.39 0.00 6.58
N HIS A 169 -6.36 -0.14 7.47
CA HIS A 169 -6.46 -1.23 8.42
C HIS A 169 -7.93 -1.57 8.68
N CYS A 170 -8.17 -2.73 9.31
CA CYS A 170 -9.48 -3.13 9.78
C CYS A 170 -9.81 -2.43 11.11
N ASN A 171 -11.09 -2.16 11.37
CA ASN A 171 -11.49 -1.55 12.63
C ASN A 171 -11.14 -2.49 13.81
N SER A 172 -10.23 -2.00 14.65
CA SER A 172 -9.66 -2.74 15.78
C SER A 172 -9.74 -1.94 17.09
N GLY A 173 -10.52 -0.85 17.12
CA GLY A 173 -10.69 -0.01 18.31
C GLY A 173 -9.47 0.85 18.65
N GLU A 174 -8.68 1.21 17.63
CA GLU A 174 -7.45 2.02 17.76
C GLU A 174 -7.76 3.49 18.17
N ASP A 175 -9.02 3.92 18.06
CA ASP A 175 -9.52 5.24 18.46
C ASP A 175 -9.62 5.44 19.98
N ARG A 176 -9.36 4.37 20.75
CA ARG A 176 -9.28 4.38 22.21
C ARG A 176 -7.86 4.58 22.75
N GLY A 177 -6.87 4.66 21.86
CA GLY A 177 -5.46 4.81 22.21
C GLY A 177 -5.02 6.25 22.47
N ASP A 178 -3.70 6.45 22.52
CA ASP A 178 -3.09 7.77 22.68
C ASP A 178 -3.30 8.61 21.41
N PHE A 179 -4.10 9.67 21.53
CA PHE A 179 -4.35 10.62 20.43
C PHE A 179 -3.12 11.51 20.18
N MET A 180 -2.70 11.59 18.92
CA MET A 180 -1.55 12.39 18.47
C MET A 180 -1.95 13.75 17.88
N GLY A 181 -3.09 13.81 17.18
CA GLY A 181 -3.56 15.02 16.51
C GLY A 181 -4.47 14.75 15.33
N GLU A 182 -4.94 15.82 14.69
CA GLU A 182 -5.80 15.76 13.50
C GLU A 182 -5.01 16.14 12.25
N ALA A 183 -5.23 15.41 11.16
CA ALA A 183 -4.69 15.66 9.83
C ALA A 183 -5.88 15.75 8.87
N LEU A 184 -6.18 16.94 8.37
CA LEU A 184 -7.48 17.24 7.76
C LEU A 184 -8.60 16.81 8.73
N ASP A 185 -9.57 16.03 8.24
CA ASP A 185 -10.65 15.47 9.04
C ASP A 185 -10.34 14.06 9.60
N PHE A 186 -9.07 13.65 9.60
CA PHE A 186 -8.62 12.36 10.10
C PHE A 186 -7.89 12.53 11.42
N LYS A 187 -7.83 11.48 12.21
CA LYS A 187 -7.18 11.46 13.52
C LYS A 187 -6.04 10.46 13.52
N VAL A 188 -4.91 10.86 14.08
CA VAL A 188 -3.75 9.99 14.25
C VAL A 188 -3.69 9.56 15.71
N TYR A 189 -3.53 8.26 15.93
CA TYR A 189 -3.33 7.67 17.25
C TYR A 189 -2.03 6.87 17.26
N LYS A 190 -1.42 6.67 18.44
CA LYS A 190 -0.43 5.59 18.57
C LYS A 190 -1.14 4.25 18.45
N SER A 191 -0.54 3.33 17.70
CA SER A 191 -1.11 2.01 17.51
C SER A 191 -1.08 1.19 18.80
N SER A 192 -2.12 0.39 19.02
CA SER A 192 -2.16 -0.57 20.13
C SER A 192 -2.23 -2.01 19.64
N SER A 193 -3.12 -2.30 18.70
CA SER A 193 -3.39 -3.64 18.19
C SER A 193 -4.09 -3.61 16.83
N PRO A 194 -3.56 -2.88 15.83
CA PRO A 194 -4.16 -2.81 14.51
C PRO A 194 -4.28 -4.19 13.85
N ALA A 195 -5.28 -4.38 12.98
CA ALA A 195 -5.47 -5.59 12.17
C ALA A 195 -5.47 -5.23 10.69
N CYS A 196 -5.16 -6.20 9.84
CA CYS A 196 -5.03 -6.01 8.39
C CYS A 196 -3.86 -5.10 8.02
N THR A 197 -3.29 -5.32 6.83
CA THR A 197 -2.10 -4.62 6.34
C THR A 197 -2.26 -4.20 4.89
N HIS A 198 -3.50 -3.96 4.46
CA HIS A 198 -3.83 -3.62 3.08
C HIS A 198 -3.28 -2.25 2.66
N GLY A 199 -3.02 -1.34 3.60
CA GLY A 199 -2.29 -0.10 3.34
C GLY A 199 -1.51 0.41 4.53
N TYR A 200 -0.19 0.36 4.50
CA TYR A 200 0.65 0.90 5.58
C TYR A 200 1.96 1.44 5.06
N ALA A 201 2.54 2.39 5.80
CA ALA A 201 3.88 2.88 5.54
C ALA A 201 4.85 2.45 6.63
N VAL A 202 6.11 2.28 6.25
CA VAL A 202 7.19 1.89 7.14
C VAL A 202 8.43 2.75 6.88
N SER A 203 9.16 3.10 7.93
CA SER A 203 10.47 3.75 7.78
C SER A 203 11.57 2.70 7.62
N LEU A 204 12.77 3.11 7.19
CA LEU A 204 13.91 2.19 7.09
C LEU A 204 14.24 1.52 8.43
N SER A 205 14.15 2.26 9.55
CA SER A 205 14.36 1.69 10.88
C SER A 205 13.26 0.71 11.26
N GLY A 206 12.00 1.04 10.94
CA GLY A 206 10.86 0.15 11.12
C GLY A 206 11.02 -1.15 10.35
N ALA A 207 11.38 -1.08 9.06
CA ALA A 207 11.57 -2.27 8.23
C ALA A 207 12.68 -3.18 8.79
N LYS A 208 13.81 -2.60 9.22
CA LYS A 208 14.90 -3.35 9.87
C LYS A 208 14.46 -4.03 11.16
N LYS A 209 13.61 -3.39 11.96
CA LYS A 209 13.09 -3.97 13.20
C LYS A 209 12.08 -5.08 12.91
N LEU A 210 11.11 -4.82 12.03
CA LEU A 210 10.12 -5.80 11.62
C LEU A 210 10.79 -7.07 11.09
N LEU A 211 11.80 -6.97 10.22
CA LEU A 211 12.52 -8.16 9.75
C LEU A 211 13.13 -9.00 10.88
N ARG A 212 13.53 -8.41 12.01
CA ARG A 212 14.03 -9.15 13.18
C ARG A 212 12.91 -9.78 14.00
N GLU A 213 11.81 -9.06 14.17
CA GLU A 213 10.64 -9.52 14.94
C GLU A 213 9.83 -10.59 14.19
N LEU A 214 10.02 -10.69 12.87
CA LEU A 214 9.28 -11.57 11.96
C LEU A 214 10.05 -12.85 11.56
N ILE A 215 11.23 -13.11 12.12
CA ILE A 215 12.05 -14.28 11.74
C ILE A 215 11.34 -15.60 12.08
N ASP A 216 10.76 -15.68 13.28
CA ASP A 216 10.13 -16.90 13.82
C ASP A 216 8.61 -16.78 13.84
N GLY A 217 8.03 -16.24 12.76
CA GLY A 217 6.59 -16.01 12.68
C GLY A 217 5.78 -17.29 12.94
N SER A 218 4.81 -17.21 13.86
CA SER A 218 3.86 -18.28 14.17
C SER A 218 2.42 -17.85 13.97
N LEU A 219 2.19 -16.58 13.63
CA LEU A 219 0.88 -15.97 13.41
C LEU A 219 0.81 -15.36 12.00
N PRO A 220 -0.41 -15.15 11.45
CA PRO A 220 -0.61 -14.30 10.27
C PRO A 220 0.17 -12.98 10.39
N TYR A 221 0.62 -12.44 9.25
CA TYR A 221 1.52 -11.28 9.21
C TYR A 221 1.02 -10.10 10.05
N ASP A 222 -0.23 -9.70 9.83
CA ASP A 222 -0.88 -8.60 10.54
C ASP A 222 -0.98 -8.86 12.05
N LEU A 223 -1.28 -10.09 12.46
CA LEU A 223 -1.35 -10.48 13.87
C LEU A 223 0.03 -10.56 14.52
N GLN A 224 1.05 -11.02 13.79
CA GLN A 224 2.41 -11.14 14.29
C GLN A 224 2.99 -9.77 14.68
N ILE A 225 2.70 -8.72 13.90
CA ILE A 225 3.20 -7.36 14.13
C ILE A 225 2.61 -6.72 15.41
N ARG A 226 1.44 -7.18 15.88
CA ARG A 226 0.80 -6.64 17.09
C ARG A 226 1.67 -6.80 18.34
N GLY A 227 2.38 -7.91 18.49
CA GLY A 227 3.24 -8.16 19.64
C GLY A 227 4.32 -7.07 19.78
N PRO A 228 5.15 -6.86 18.76
CA PRO A 228 6.15 -5.79 18.71
C PRO A 228 5.59 -4.37 18.87
N ILE A 229 4.37 -4.10 18.38
CA ILE A 229 3.70 -2.80 18.62
C ILE A 229 3.37 -2.65 20.10
N ARG A 230 2.69 -3.64 20.71
CA ARG A 230 2.25 -3.60 22.12
C ARG A 230 3.41 -3.51 23.09
N SER A 231 4.54 -4.15 22.78
CA SER A 231 5.74 -4.09 23.61
C SER A 231 6.53 -2.79 23.45
N GLY A 232 6.16 -1.93 22.49
CA GLY A 232 6.88 -0.70 22.17
C GLY A 232 8.17 -0.92 21.36
N ASN A 233 8.42 -2.15 20.89
CA ASN A 233 9.56 -2.44 20.01
C ASN A 233 9.41 -1.75 18.65
N ILE A 234 8.17 -1.58 18.17
CA ILE A 234 7.83 -0.82 16.96
C ILE A 234 7.02 0.42 17.35
N LYS A 235 7.54 1.60 17.01
CA LYS A 235 6.82 2.88 17.13
C LYS A 235 5.80 3.03 16.00
N SER A 236 4.61 2.47 16.23
CA SER A 236 3.53 2.42 15.26
C SER A 236 2.43 3.45 15.55
N TYR A 237 1.80 3.94 14.48
CA TYR A 237 0.68 4.87 14.50
C TYR A 237 -0.45 4.38 13.61
N THR A 238 -1.66 4.85 13.86
CA THR A 238 -2.86 4.44 13.14
C THR A 238 -3.67 5.68 12.75
N LEU A 239 -4.04 5.77 11.47
CA LEU A 239 -4.91 6.82 10.95
C LEU A 239 -6.38 6.37 11.00
N ILE A 240 -7.26 7.18 11.60
CA ILE A 240 -8.68 6.86 11.77
C ILE A 240 -9.55 8.03 11.29
N PRO A 241 -10.55 7.81 10.44
CA PRO A 241 -10.85 6.55 9.73
C PRO A 241 -9.71 6.13 8.77
N SER A 242 -9.71 4.90 8.29
CA SER A 242 -8.76 4.49 7.24
C SER A 242 -8.95 5.32 5.97
N ALA A 243 -7.86 5.84 5.40
CA ALA A 243 -7.86 6.52 4.10
C ALA A 243 -7.64 5.54 2.92
N ILE A 244 -7.37 4.29 3.24
CA ILE A 244 -7.15 3.18 2.32
C ILE A 244 -8.02 2.02 2.78
N ILE A 245 -8.88 1.52 1.90
CA ILE A 245 -9.84 0.46 2.23
C ILE A 245 -9.68 -0.69 1.25
N GLN A 246 -10.10 -1.90 1.66
CA GLN A 246 -10.16 -3.01 0.72
C GLN A 246 -11.40 -2.88 -0.17
N TRP A 247 -11.22 -2.99 -1.48
CA TRP A 247 -12.26 -3.07 -2.50
C TRP A 247 -12.69 -4.54 -2.69
N ILE A 248 -13.45 -5.08 -1.73
CA ILE A 248 -13.79 -6.51 -1.66
C ILE A 248 -15.10 -6.94 -2.31
N TYR A 249 -15.92 -5.99 -2.77
CA TYR A 249 -17.23 -6.25 -3.38
C TYR A 249 -17.15 -7.24 -4.56
N GLY A 250 -17.68 -8.45 -4.35
CA GLY A 250 -17.69 -9.55 -5.34
C GLY A 250 -16.33 -10.14 -5.70
N ASN A 251 -15.23 -9.73 -5.06
CA ASN A 251 -13.88 -10.00 -5.53
C ASN A 251 -12.84 -10.23 -4.42
N PRO A 252 -13.05 -11.25 -3.56
CA PRO A 252 -12.18 -11.50 -2.42
C PRO A 252 -10.73 -11.83 -2.84
N SER A 253 -9.80 -11.66 -1.90
CA SER A 253 -8.39 -12.04 -2.09
C SER A 253 -8.22 -13.55 -2.14
N ASP A 254 -7.36 -14.00 -3.05
CA ASP A 254 -6.99 -15.40 -3.21
C ASP A 254 -6.08 -15.89 -2.08
N ILE A 255 -5.48 -14.95 -1.34
CA ILE A 255 -4.59 -15.23 -0.21
C ILE A 255 -5.37 -15.08 1.08
N SER A 256 -5.89 -13.88 1.37
CA SER A 256 -6.63 -13.65 2.61
C SER A 256 -7.95 -12.94 2.28
N PRO A 257 -9.05 -13.68 2.03
CA PRO A 257 -10.29 -13.13 1.47
C PRO A 257 -10.98 -12.06 2.34
N GLY A 258 -10.43 -11.75 3.52
CA GLY A 258 -11.05 -10.91 4.53
C GLY A 258 -12.08 -11.68 5.35
N GLY A 259 -12.39 -11.18 6.55
CA GLY A 259 -13.62 -11.54 7.27
C GLY A 259 -14.66 -10.41 7.14
N ASP A 260 -15.78 -10.51 7.84
CA ASP A 260 -16.82 -9.46 7.99
C ASP A 260 -16.32 -8.20 8.76
N SER A 261 -15.02 -7.91 8.67
CA SER A 261 -14.37 -6.81 9.36
C SER A 261 -14.84 -5.51 8.73
N TRP A 262 -15.54 -4.70 9.53
CA TRP A 262 -16.01 -3.38 9.14
C TRP A 262 -14.83 -2.50 8.70
N THR A 263 -14.77 -2.18 7.41
CA THR A 263 -13.90 -1.15 6.86
C THR A 263 -14.58 0.22 7.00
N TYR A 264 -13.78 1.28 7.06
CA TYR A 264 -14.32 2.65 7.06
C TYR A 264 -14.79 3.01 5.65
N PRO A 265 -15.91 3.71 5.45
CA PRO A 265 -16.23 4.26 4.14
C PRO A 265 -15.22 5.37 3.80
N LEU A 266 -14.76 5.40 2.55
CA LEU A 266 -14.02 6.54 2.03
C LEU A 266 -14.96 7.74 1.86
N LYS A 267 -14.41 8.95 2.06
CA LYS A 267 -15.10 10.20 1.77
C LYS A 267 -15.17 10.47 0.28
N GLN A 268 -14.08 10.22 -0.44
CA GLN A 268 -13.94 10.39 -1.87
C GLN A 268 -13.14 9.22 -2.45
N SER A 269 -13.87 8.19 -2.87
CA SER A 269 -13.31 6.99 -3.53
C SER A 269 -12.77 7.31 -4.92
N ILE A 270 -11.51 6.94 -5.18
CA ILE A 270 -10.91 7.00 -6.52
C ILE A 270 -11.58 6.00 -7.46
N MET A 271 -11.85 4.79 -6.99
CA MET A 271 -12.53 3.79 -7.81
C MET A 271 -13.90 4.29 -8.30
N GLN A 272 -14.67 4.93 -7.42
CA GLN A 272 -15.95 5.53 -7.80
C GLN A 272 -15.78 6.74 -8.72
N SER A 273 -14.76 7.60 -8.53
CA SER A 273 -14.49 8.73 -9.44
C SER A 273 -14.15 8.25 -10.86
N LEU A 274 -13.52 7.10 -10.97
CA LEU A 274 -13.21 6.40 -12.23
C LEU A 274 -14.39 5.62 -12.81
N GLY A 275 -15.55 5.63 -12.14
CA GLY A 275 -16.78 4.98 -12.60
C GLY A 275 -16.91 3.49 -12.26
N PHE A 276 -16.01 2.94 -11.43
CA PHE A 276 -16.20 1.60 -10.88
C PHE A 276 -17.32 1.61 -9.84
N LYS A 277 -18.14 0.55 -9.83
CA LYS A 277 -19.21 0.36 -8.86
C LYS A 277 -18.80 -0.68 -7.85
N ALA A 278 -19.04 -0.40 -6.57
CA ALA A 278 -19.06 -1.43 -5.54
C ALA A 278 -20.28 -2.32 -5.84
N GLU A 279 -20.03 -3.57 -6.20
CA GLU A 279 -21.09 -4.56 -6.51
C GLU A 279 -21.71 -5.17 -5.25
#